data_AF-A0A9W8VFN9-F1
#
_entry.id   AF-A0A9W8VFN9-F1
#
_cell.length_a   1.000
_cell.length_b   1.000
_cell.length_c   1.000
_cell.angle_alpha   90.00
_cell.angle_beta   90.00
_cell.angle_gamma   90.00
#
_symmetry.space_group_name_H-M   'P 1'
#
loop_
_entity.id
_entity.type
_entity.pdbx_description
1 polymer ?
#
loop_
_entity_poly.entity_id
_entity_poly.type
_entity_poly.pdbx_seq_one_letter_code
_entity_poly.pdbx_strand_id
1 'polypeptide(L)'
;MGRPKKRKLGSENESSSATVTSRTSPSAFSKSVSSDTGSDMGRRASYDQCLHPSEDLSSDMMSLGSETNVDPKLLAFESDPGQQTCACLASLYLSLEEVRKADDLPFTARLSVLRHLTTTAAGIIQCQVCPTKFLWAMQNAQLLNTLIISIADGYKKIVKSVEDETKRAQEANESKLLYITEGVKLDTTSQNAGLDPMVFPLSLQPADWQNISNKAIKAELFGTAHSTAMSFITMLQLMEDRQHMWHSGQAHVPPGIGTRLPHQMHEKEPHCVSVVKHTKDMISHLLLDV
;
A
#
# COMPACT_ATOMS: atom_id res chain seq x y z
N MET A 1 16.46 62.99 23.82
CA MET A 1 17.28 62.30 22.80
C MET A 1 18.64 61.97 23.42
N GLY A 2 18.81 60.78 23.98
CA GLY A 2 19.99 60.44 24.79
C GLY A 2 20.45 58.99 24.61
N ARG A 3 21.58 58.83 23.91
CA ARG A 3 22.50 57.68 23.90
C ARG A 3 23.83 58.20 23.29
N PRO A 4 25.00 57.56 23.43
CA PRO A 4 25.41 56.48 24.36
C PRO A 4 26.86 56.62 24.93
N LYS A 5 27.22 55.70 25.87
CA LYS A 5 28.49 54.93 26.08
C LYS A 5 29.85 55.59 25.71
N LYS A 6 30.99 55.46 26.43
CA LYS A 6 31.70 54.23 26.87
C LYS A 6 33.07 54.62 27.51
N ARG A 7 33.55 53.87 28.50
CA ARG A 7 34.95 53.70 28.99
C ARG A 7 34.96 52.28 29.62
N LYS A 8 35.99 51.43 29.65
CA LYS A 8 37.45 51.50 29.48
C LYS A 8 37.98 50.06 29.27
N LEU A 9 39.22 49.96 28.75
CA LEU A 9 40.15 48.81 28.57
C LEU A 9 40.34 47.93 29.84
N GLY A 10 40.93 46.72 29.87
CA GLY A 10 41.77 45.89 28.98
C GLY A 10 42.66 44.92 29.81
N SER A 11 43.32 43.95 29.16
CA SER A 11 44.28 42.88 29.60
C SER A 11 43.73 41.70 30.42
N GLU A 12 43.78 40.43 29.96
CA GLU A 12 44.89 39.50 29.59
C GLU A 12 45.41 38.66 30.77
N ASN A 13 45.26 37.33 30.69
CA ASN A 13 46.34 36.36 30.95
C ASN A 13 46.01 34.92 30.50
N GLU A 14 47.07 34.24 30.06
CA GLU A 14 47.30 32.92 29.43
C GLU A 14 46.63 31.69 30.09
N SER A 15 46.09 30.71 29.34
CA SER A 15 46.74 29.50 28.75
C SER A 15 47.52 28.66 29.80
N SER A 16 47.13 27.43 30.17
CA SER A 16 47.40 26.18 29.43
C SER A 16 46.96 24.96 30.29
N SER A 17 46.36 23.90 29.74
CA SER A 17 46.75 22.48 29.99
C SER A 17 45.90 21.42 29.26
N ALA A 18 46.60 20.49 28.59
CA ALA A 18 46.39 19.04 28.47
C ALA A 18 45.22 18.43 27.64
N THR A 19 45.55 18.16 26.37
CA THR A 19 45.59 16.87 25.65
C THR A 19 44.89 15.61 26.21
N VAL A 20 43.83 15.23 25.49
CA VAL A 20 43.43 13.90 24.96
C VAL A 20 44.31 12.68 25.29
N THR A 21 43.70 11.62 25.83
CA THR A 21 44.10 10.23 25.54
C THR A 21 42.88 9.34 25.25
N SER A 22 42.83 8.85 24.01
CA SER A 22 41.97 7.77 23.54
C SER A 22 42.42 6.42 24.10
N ARG A 23 41.47 5.54 24.45
CA ARG A 23 41.70 4.10 24.52
C ARG A 23 40.53 3.34 23.89
N THR A 24 40.83 2.77 22.74
CA THR A 24 40.14 1.65 22.08
C THR A 24 40.28 0.37 22.90
N SER A 25 39.23 -0.46 22.93
CA SER A 25 39.36 -1.92 22.95
C SER A 25 38.04 -2.60 22.52
N PRO A 26 38.10 -3.64 21.67
CA PRO A 26 36.97 -4.41 21.19
C PRO A 26 36.74 -5.67 22.05
N SER A 27 35.50 -6.15 22.16
CA SER A 27 35.25 -7.53 22.59
C SER A 27 34.20 -8.19 21.71
N ALA A 28 34.69 -9.12 20.89
CA ALA A 28 33.90 -10.15 20.25
C ALA A 28 33.44 -11.17 21.29
N PHE A 29 32.18 -11.61 21.20
CA PHE A 29 31.75 -12.92 21.70
C PHE A 29 30.76 -13.54 20.74
N SER A 30 31.31 -14.39 19.87
CA SER A 30 30.62 -15.45 19.15
C SER A 30 30.36 -16.61 20.12
N LYS A 31 29.11 -17.09 20.22
CA LYS A 31 28.81 -18.44 20.69
C LYS A 31 27.68 -19.05 19.87
N SER A 32 28.10 -19.87 18.92
CA SER A 32 27.38 -21.01 18.36
C SER A 32 27.05 -22.02 19.46
N VAL A 33 25.83 -22.54 19.47
CA VAL A 33 25.51 -23.84 20.08
C VAL A 33 24.73 -24.64 19.05
N SER A 34 25.40 -25.65 18.52
CA SER A 34 24.83 -26.81 17.83
C SER A 34 24.55 -27.89 18.87
N SER A 35 23.38 -28.53 18.79
CA SER A 35 23.04 -29.88 19.25
C SER A 35 21.80 -30.27 18.45
N ASP A 36 21.86 -31.02 17.35
CA ASP A 36 22.21 -32.45 17.22
C ASP A 36 21.54 -33.34 18.29
N THR A 37 20.28 -33.68 18.02
CA THR A 37 19.73 -35.00 18.34
C THR A 37 19.30 -35.64 17.03
N GLY A 38 20.20 -36.46 16.48
CA GLY A 38 19.87 -37.38 15.40
C GLY A 38 18.97 -38.50 15.91
N SER A 39 17.94 -38.79 15.13
CA SER A 39 17.38 -40.14 15.01
C SER A 39 17.04 -40.35 13.54
N ASP A 40 18.04 -40.89 12.84
CA ASP A 40 17.92 -41.61 11.58
C ASP A 40 17.03 -42.84 11.78
N MET A 41 16.06 -43.03 10.89
CA MET A 41 15.60 -44.34 10.39
C MET A 41 14.47 -44.11 9.38
N GLY A 42 14.72 -44.46 8.11
CA GLY A 42 13.66 -44.92 7.22
C GLY A 42 13.53 -44.19 5.89
N ARG A 43 14.47 -44.45 4.97
CA ARG A 43 14.21 -44.36 3.53
C ARG A 43 12.97 -45.17 3.17
N ARG A 44 11.89 -44.49 2.79
CA ARG A 44 10.98 -44.94 1.73
C ARG A 44 10.71 -43.77 0.81
N ALA A 45 11.41 -43.77 -0.31
CA ALA A 45 11.03 -43.00 -1.47
C ALA A 45 9.68 -43.54 -1.97
N SER A 46 8.62 -42.76 -1.76
CA SER A 46 7.37 -42.91 -2.48
C SER A 46 7.22 -41.64 -3.31
N TYR A 47 7.77 -41.70 -4.50
CA TYR A 47 7.47 -40.80 -5.60
C TYR A 47 5.97 -40.94 -5.83
N ASP A 48 5.20 -39.91 -5.49
CA ASP A 48 3.81 -39.85 -5.87
C ASP A 48 3.80 -39.59 -7.38
N GLN A 49 3.54 -40.66 -8.12
CA GLN A 49 3.45 -40.67 -9.57
C GLN A 49 2.37 -39.67 -9.97
N CYS A 50 2.76 -38.56 -10.59
CA CYS A 50 1.82 -37.71 -11.32
C CYS A 50 1.11 -38.60 -12.34
N LEU A 51 -0.14 -38.96 -12.05
CA LEU A 51 -1.01 -39.65 -12.99
C LEU A 51 -1.26 -38.71 -14.15
N HIS A 52 -0.62 -39.01 -15.28
CA HIS A 52 -1.01 -38.54 -16.59
C HIS A 52 -2.52 -38.76 -16.78
N PRO A 53 -3.31 -37.75 -17.18
CA PRO A 53 -4.58 -38.04 -17.81
C PRO A 53 -4.27 -38.64 -19.18
N SER A 54 -4.59 -39.90 -19.38
CA SER A 54 -4.63 -40.52 -20.69
C SER A 54 -5.51 -39.69 -21.62
N GLU A 55 -5.00 -39.39 -22.80
CA GLU A 55 -5.77 -38.96 -23.96
C GLU A 55 -6.78 -40.05 -24.29
N ASP A 56 -8.05 -39.86 -23.90
CA ASP A 56 -9.26 -40.32 -24.57
C ASP A 56 -10.46 -40.12 -23.63
N LEU A 57 -11.02 -38.91 -23.63
CA LEU A 57 -12.40 -38.71 -23.20
C LEU A 57 -13.21 -38.21 -24.40
N SER A 58 -14.00 -39.12 -24.94
CA SER A 58 -15.15 -38.84 -25.78
C SER A 58 -15.98 -37.70 -25.16
N SER A 59 -16.36 -36.77 -26.01
CA SER A 59 -17.18 -35.60 -25.73
C SER A 59 -18.58 -36.01 -25.26
N ASP A 60 -18.72 -36.41 -23.99
CA ASP A 60 -20.02 -36.51 -23.34
C ASP A 60 -20.16 -35.39 -22.30
N MET A 61 -20.93 -34.40 -22.74
CA MET A 61 -21.47 -33.30 -21.96
C MET A 61 -22.12 -33.83 -20.68
N MET A 62 -21.44 -33.67 -19.56
CA MET A 62 -22.04 -33.80 -18.23
C MET A 62 -23.13 -32.74 -18.07
N SER A 63 -24.36 -33.14 -18.39
CA SER A 63 -25.57 -32.37 -18.15
C SER A 63 -25.75 -32.26 -16.63
N LEU A 64 -25.27 -31.16 -16.05
CA LEU A 64 -25.72 -30.75 -14.73
C LEU A 64 -27.19 -30.38 -14.84
N GLY A 65 -28.00 -30.98 -13.96
CA GLY A 65 -29.44 -30.78 -13.88
C GLY A 65 -29.83 -29.31 -13.80
N SER A 66 -30.99 -29.03 -14.40
CA SER A 66 -31.58 -27.72 -14.64
C SER A 66 -32.15 -27.06 -13.37
N GLU A 67 -31.32 -26.84 -12.34
CA GLU A 67 -31.76 -26.29 -11.05
C GLU A 67 -30.95 -25.04 -10.62
N THR A 68 -30.17 -24.42 -11.50
CA THR A 68 -29.53 -23.13 -11.23
C THR A 68 -30.31 -22.00 -11.90
N ASN A 69 -30.87 -21.09 -11.10
CA ASN A 69 -31.66 -19.92 -11.52
C ASN A 69 -30.78 -18.81 -12.17
N VAL A 70 -29.73 -19.21 -12.88
CA VAL A 70 -28.70 -18.31 -13.42
C VAL A 70 -28.58 -18.63 -14.90
N ASP A 71 -28.88 -17.66 -15.76
CA ASP A 71 -28.79 -17.80 -17.21
C ASP A 71 -27.36 -18.26 -17.60
N PRO A 72 -27.19 -19.39 -18.32
CA PRO A 72 -25.89 -19.88 -18.77
C PRO A 72 -25.07 -18.85 -19.55
N LYS A 73 -25.71 -17.85 -20.18
CA LYS A 73 -25.02 -16.73 -20.84
C LYS A 73 -24.28 -15.80 -19.87
N LEU A 74 -24.64 -15.78 -18.59
CA LEU A 74 -23.91 -15.04 -17.55
C LEU A 74 -22.60 -15.73 -17.16
N LEU A 75 -22.49 -17.05 -17.40
CA LEU A 75 -21.34 -17.88 -17.06
C LEU A 75 -20.49 -18.25 -18.28
N ALA A 76 -20.98 -18.03 -19.50
CA ALA A 76 -20.28 -18.37 -20.72
C ALA A 76 -18.97 -17.58 -20.85
N PHE A 77 -17.84 -18.27 -20.61
CA PHE A 77 -16.51 -17.86 -21.01
C PHE A 77 -16.33 -18.08 -22.51
N GLU A 78 -17.17 -17.46 -23.34
CA GLU A 78 -16.85 -17.36 -24.76
C GLU A 78 -15.63 -16.44 -24.89
N SER A 79 -14.50 -17.05 -25.24
CA SER A 79 -13.23 -16.38 -25.48
C SER A 79 -13.22 -16.01 -26.96
N ASP A 80 -13.85 -14.90 -27.31
CA ASP A 80 -13.85 -14.43 -28.69
C ASP A 80 -12.41 -14.01 -29.08
N PRO A 81 -11.82 -14.55 -30.17
CA PRO A 81 -10.50 -14.16 -30.64
C PRO A 81 -10.50 -12.67 -31.08
N GLY A 82 -10.22 -11.80 -30.11
CA GLY A 82 -10.33 -10.34 -30.24
C GLY A 82 -10.69 -9.63 -28.92
N GLN A 83 -11.07 -10.40 -27.88
CA GLN A 83 -11.52 -9.85 -26.62
C GLN A 83 -10.36 -9.32 -25.77
N GLN A 84 -10.41 -8.02 -25.43
CA GLN A 84 -9.44 -7.41 -24.53
C GLN A 84 -9.54 -8.05 -23.13
N THR A 85 -8.40 -8.52 -22.60
CA THR A 85 -8.27 -9.07 -21.25
C THR A 85 -7.55 -8.10 -20.32
N CYS A 86 -7.84 -8.13 -19.02
CA CYS A 86 -7.11 -7.37 -18.01
C CYS A 86 -6.62 -8.28 -16.87
N ALA A 87 -5.50 -7.93 -16.26
CA ALA A 87 -4.93 -8.64 -15.10
C ALA A 87 -5.47 -8.15 -13.74
N CYS A 88 -6.49 -7.28 -13.73
CA CYS A 88 -6.96 -6.59 -12.53
C CYS A 88 -7.29 -7.51 -11.35
N LEU A 89 -7.91 -8.67 -11.61
CA LEU A 89 -8.24 -9.62 -10.55
C LEU A 89 -6.98 -10.13 -9.83
N ALA A 90 -5.96 -10.54 -10.60
CA ALA A 90 -4.69 -10.97 -10.03
C ALA A 90 -3.99 -9.84 -9.28
N SER A 91 -4.00 -8.62 -9.84
CA SER A 91 -3.46 -7.43 -9.17
C SER A 91 -4.15 -7.15 -7.84
N LEU A 92 -5.48 -7.31 -7.73
CA LEU A 92 -6.21 -7.13 -6.47
C LEU A 92 -5.76 -8.12 -5.39
N TYR A 93 -5.60 -9.40 -5.72
CA TYR A 93 -5.13 -10.40 -4.76
C TYR A 93 -3.68 -10.14 -4.31
N LEU A 94 -2.80 -9.76 -5.25
CA LEU A 94 -1.44 -9.37 -4.91
C LEU A 94 -1.41 -8.14 -4.01
N SER A 95 -2.21 -7.12 -4.33
CA SER A 95 -2.34 -5.92 -3.51
C SER A 95 -2.83 -6.21 -2.09
N LEU A 96 -3.80 -7.11 -1.91
CA LEU A 96 -4.26 -7.52 -0.57
C LEU A 96 -3.16 -8.22 0.23
N GLU A 97 -2.39 -9.10 -0.41
CA GLU A 97 -1.24 -9.75 0.23
C GLU A 97 -0.12 -8.75 0.57
N GLU A 98 0.10 -7.75 -0.27
CA GLU A 98 1.04 -6.66 0.00
C GLU A 98 0.62 -5.80 1.20
N VAL A 99 -0.68 -5.47 1.35
CA VAL A 99 -1.16 -4.80 2.57
C VAL A 99 -0.83 -5.64 3.80
N ARG A 100 -1.10 -6.94 3.74
CA ARG A 100 -0.86 -7.86 4.87
C ARG A 100 0.61 -7.92 5.25
N LYS A 101 1.53 -7.97 4.28
CA LYS A 101 2.99 -7.96 4.52
C LYS A 101 3.48 -6.61 5.03
N ALA A 102 2.79 -5.52 4.71
CA ALA A 102 3.19 -4.18 5.12
C ALA A 102 2.99 -3.92 6.63
N ASP A 103 2.19 -4.74 7.33
CA ASP A 103 1.90 -4.60 8.75
C ASP A 103 3.13 -4.76 9.67
N ASP A 104 4.23 -5.34 9.17
CA ASP A 104 5.49 -5.48 9.91
C ASP A 104 6.54 -4.42 9.51
N LEU A 105 6.24 -3.57 8.52
CA LEU A 105 7.18 -2.58 8.01
C LEU A 105 7.26 -1.33 8.90
N PRO A 106 8.43 -0.65 8.94
CA PRO A 106 8.55 0.64 9.59
C PRO A 106 7.69 1.70 8.89
N PHE A 107 7.32 2.75 9.63
CA PHE A 107 6.42 3.83 9.20
C PHE A 107 6.63 4.29 7.74
N THR A 108 7.85 4.70 7.38
CA THR A 108 8.15 5.29 6.06
C THR A 108 8.00 4.29 4.92
N ALA A 109 8.39 3.03 5.14
CA ALA A 109 8.24 1.94 4.17
C ALA A 109 6.78 1.50 4.05
N ARG A 110 6.03 1.46 5.16
CA ARG A 110 4.59 1.17 5.11
C ARG A 110 3.84 2.24 4.34
N LEU A 111 4.18 3.51 4.57
CA LEU A 111 3.58 4.64 3.85
C LEU A 111 3.82 4.57 2.34
N SER A 112 5.02 4.17 1.90
CA SER A 112 5.31 4.00 0.47
C SER A 112 4.53 2.85 -0.16
N VAL A 113 4.37 1.73 0.55
CA VAL A 113 3.53 0.61 0.10
C VAL A 113 2.07 1.03 -0.04
N LEU A 114 1.49 1.70 0.96
CA LEU A 114 0.09 2.15 0.88
C LEU A 114 -0.14 3.16 -0.27
N ARG A 115 0.83 4.05 -0.54
CA ARG A 115 0.81 4.94 -1.71
C ARG A 115 0.81 4.17 -3.02
N HIS A 116 1.69 3.17 -3.14
CA HIS A 116 1.75 2.31 -4.32
C HIS A 116 0.42 1.59 -4.54
N LEU A 117 -0.13 0.98 -3.49
CA LEU A 117 -1.41 0.28 -3.54
C LEU A 117 -2.59 1.19 -3.88
N THR A 118 -2.58 2.42 -3.38
CA THR A 118 -3.57 3.46 -3.74
C THR A 118 -3.52 3.75 -5.24
N THR A 119 -2.32 3.86 -5.81
CA THR A 119 -2.12 4.09 -7.25
C THR A 119 -2.55 2.87 -8.08
N THR A 120 -2.20 1.66 -7.63
CA THR A 120 -2.62 0.40 -8.27
C THR A 120 -4.15 0.25 -8.27
N ALA A 121 -4.80 0.52 -7.13
CA ALA A 121 -6.26 0.52 -7.03
C ALA A 121 -6.90 1.52 -7.99
N ALA A 122 -6.37 2.75 -8.08
CA ALA A 122 -6.85 3.75 -9.03
C ALA A 122 -6.74 3.27 -10.49
N GLY A 123 -5.64 2.61 -10.87
CA GLY A 123 -5.50 2.01 -12.21
C GLY A 123 -6.56 0.94 -12.49
N ILE A 124 -6.89 0.10 -11.50
CA ILE A 124 -7.94 -0.92 -11.61
C ILE A 124 -9.33 -0.28 -11.70
N ILE A 125 -9.59 0.78 -10.93
CA ILE A 125 -10.81 1.60 -10.98
C ILE A 125 -10.98 2.28 -12.35
N GLN A 126 -9.90 2.59 -13.06
CA GLN A 126 -9.98 3.17 -14.40
C GLN A 126 -10.01 2.12 -15.53
N CYS A 127 -9.90 0.83 -15.20
CA CYS A 127 -9.93 -0.24 -16.20
C CYS A 127 -11.26 -0.28 -16.97
N GLN A 128 -11.16 -0.21 -18.30
CA GLN A 128 -12.32 -0.24 -19.21
C GLN A 128 -12.81 -1.66 -19.54
N VAL A 129 -12.01 -2.70 -19.26
CA VAL A 129 -12.37 -4.10 -19.50
C VAL A 129 -13.25 -4.65 -18.39
N CYS A 130 -12.88 -4.42 -17.12
CA CYS A 130 -13.58 -4.90 -15.94
C CYS A 130 -15.11 -4.64 -15.93
N PRO A 131 -15.64 -3.46 -16.30
CA PRO A 131 -17.07 -3.17 -16.21
C PRO A 131 -17.92 -3.85 -17.30
N THR A 132 -17.31 -4.49 -18.30
CA THR A 132 -18.02 -4.99 -19.49
C THR A 132 -18.77 -6.29 -19.26
N LYS A 133 -18.24 -7.16 -18.39
CA LYS A 133 -18.90 -8.40 -17.97
C LYS A 133 -19.42 -8.26 -16.54
N PHE A 134 -20.68 -8.62 -16.31
CA PHE A 134 -21.34 -8.45 -15.01
C PHE A 134 -20.56 -9.10 -13.85
N LEU A 135 -20.14 -10.36 -14.00
CA LEU A 135 -19.40 -11.08 -12.95
C LEU A 135 -18.04 -10.44 -12.64
N TRP A 136 -17.32 -9.97 -13.67
CA TRP A 136 -16.04 -9.29 -13.48
C TRP A 136 -16.24 -7.95 -12.78
N ALA A 137 -17.26 -7.19 -13.17
CA ALA A 137 -17.60 -5.93 -12.54
C ALA A 137 -17.91 -6.12 -11.04
N MET A 138 -18.74 -7.11 -10.72
CA MET A 138 -19.12 -7.44 -9.34
C MET A 138 -17.92 -7.92 -8.51
N GLN A 139 -17.15 -8.88 -9.03
CA GLN A 139 -16.00 -9.44 -8.30
C GLN A 139 -14.93 -8.37 -8.05
N ASN A 140 -14.62 -7.57 -9.07
CA ASN A 140 -13.63 -6.50 -8.92
C ASN A 140 -14.11 -5.40 -7.99
N ALA A 141 -15.41 -5.04 -8.02
CA ALA A 141 -15.96 -4.07 -7.09
C ALA A 141 -15.85 -4.55 -5.64
N GLN A 142 -16.17 -5.82 -5.38
CA GLN A 142 -16.08 -6.39 -4.04
C GLN A 142 -14.64 -6.41 -3.52
N LEU A 143 -13.70 -6.89 -4.33
CA LEU A 143 -12.28 -6.94 -3.95
C LEU A 143 -11.66 -5.55 -3.83
N LEU A 144 -12.05 -4.58 -4.67
CA LEU A 144 -11.65 -3.18 -4.53
C LEU A 144 -12.12 -2.61 -3.19
N ASN A 145 -13.37 -2.87 -2.79
CA ASN A 145 -13.87 -2.42 -1.49
C ASN A 145 -13.08 -3.02 -0.33
N THR A 146 -12.76 -4.32 -0.39
CA THR A 146 -11.89 -4.95 0.59
C THR A 146 -10.52 -4.27 0.63
N LEU A 147 -9.88 -4.06 -0.52
CA LEU A 147 -8.58 -3.40 -0.60
C LEU A 147 -8.63 -1.96 -0.06
N ILE A 148 -9.66 -1.20 -0.40
CA ILE A 148 -9.89 0.16 0.09
C ILE A 148 -9.96 0.19 1.62
N ILE A 149 -10.75 -0.70 2.22
CA ILE A 149 -10.86 -0.80 3.68
C ILE A 149 -9.51 -1.19 4.29
N SER A 150 -8.80 -2.15 3.69
CA SER A 150 -7.50 -2.61 4.17
C SER A 150 -6.42 -1.50 4.10
N ILE A 151 -6.41 -0.70 3.03
CA ILE A 151 -5.51 0.46 2.92
C ILE A 151 -5.86 1.51 3.98
N ALA A 152 -7.15 1.79 4.20
CA ALA A 152 -7.61 2.74 5.21
C ALA A 152 -7.21 2.30 6.64
N ASP A 153 -7.37 1.02 6.96
CA ASP A 153 -6.88 0.45 8.23
C ASP A 153 -5.36 0.55 8.34
N GLY A 154 -4.63 0.34 7.23
CA GLY A 154 -3.19 0.56 7.15
C GLY A 154 -2.78 1.99 7.56
N TYR A 155 -3.48 3.01 7.04
CA TYR A 155 -3.23 4.41 7.42
C TYR A 155 -3.55 4.67 8.89
N LYS A 156 -4.64 4.10 9.41
CA LYS A 156 -4.99 4.18 10.84
C LYS A 156 -3.90 3.60 11.74
N LYS A 157 -3.36 2.42 11.38
CA LYS A 157 -2.24 1.79 12.09
C LYS A 157 -0.97 2.64 12.02
N ILE A 158 -0.70 3.29 10.88
CA ILE A 158 0.43 4.22 10.74
C ILE A 158 0.31 5.39 11.71
N VAL A 159 -0.85 6.06 11.76
CA VAL A 159 -1.08 7.19 12.67
C VAL A 159 -0.81 6.78 14.11
N LYS A 160 -1.41 5.67 14.54
CA LYS A 160 -1.18 5.13 15.88
C LYS A 160 0.28 4.77 16.15
N SER A 161 0.97 4.16 15.18
CA SER A 161 2.39 3.82 15.32
C SER A 161 3.27 5.06 15.48
N VAL A 162 2.94 6.16 14.81
CA VAL A 162 3.65 7.44 14.95
C VAL A 162 3.42 8.03 16.34
N GLU A 163 2.19 7.99 16.85
CA GLU A 163 1.87 8.45 18.21
C GLU A 163 2.60 7.64 19.29
N ASP A 164 2.50 6.31 19.23
CA ASP A 164 3.14 5.39 20.17
C ASP A 164 4.66 5.59 20.18
N GLU A 165 5.27 5.74 19.00
CA GLU A 165 6.70 5.95 18.85
C GLU A 165 7.16 7.32 19.36
N THR A 166 6.34 8.35 19.13
CA THR A 166 6.61 9.70 19.65
C THR A 166 6.60 9.69 21.17
N LYS A 167 5.59 9.05 21.78
CA LYS A 167 5.47 8.92 23.24
C LYS A 167 6.68 8.18 23.83
N ARG A 168 7.04 7.03 23.26
CA ARG A 168 8.20 6.25 23.68
C ARG A 168 9.51 7.07 23.63
N ALA A 169 9.74 7.80 22.53
CA ALA A 169 10.93 8.62 22.38
C ALA A 169 10.99 9.79 23.37
N GLN A 170 9.83 10.39 23.67
CA GLN A 170 9.70 11.44 24.68
C GLN A 170 10.01 10.93 26.10
N GLU A 171 9.49 9.75 26.46
CA GLU A 171 9.77 9.10 27.75
C GLU A 171 11.24 8.71 27.90
N ALA A 172 11.88 8.30 26.80
CA ALA A 172 13.30 7.94 26.76
C ALA A 172 14.26 9.12 26.61
N ASN A 173 13.76 10.35 26.40
CA ASN A 173 14.55 11.55 26.04
C ASN A 173 15.45 11.33 24.81
N GLU A 174 14.95 10.61 23.81
CA GLU A 174 15.66 10.28 22.58
C GLU A 174 15.26 11.22 21.43
N SER A 175 16.22 11.57 20.58
CA SER A 175 15.92 12.22 19.30
C SER A 175 15.54 11.20 18.23
N LYS A 176 14.74 11.64 17.25
CA LYS A 176 14.29 10.81 16.13
C LYS A 176 15.03 11.18 14.86
N LEU A 177 15.49 10.17 14.13
CA LEU A 177 16.10 10.35 12.81
C LEU A 177 15.04 10.26 11.72
N LEU A 178 15.08 11.22 10.81
CA LEU A 178 14.31 11.22 9.57
C LEU A 178 15.27 11.29 8.39
N TYR A 179 15.11 10.38 7.44
CA TYR A 179 15.95 10.32 6.24
C TYR A 179 15.22 10.99 5.09
N ILE A 180 15.82 12.04 4.53
CA ILE A 180 15.33 12.71 3.32
C ILE A 180 16.06 12.10 2.14
N THR A 181 15.30 11.58 1.18
CA THR A 181 15.82 11.09 -0.09
C THR A 181 15.36 12.02 -1.21
N GLU A 182 16.26 12.35 -2.13
CA GLU A 182 15.89 13.08 -3.34
C GLU A 182 15.07 12.16 -4.24
N GLY A 183 13.97 12.67 -4.80
CA GLY A 183 12.92 11.91 -5.46
C GLY A 183 13.36 11.17 -6.73
N VAL A 184 14.04 10.05 -6.56
CA VAL A 184 14.22 9.06 -7.63
C VAL A 184 12.89 8.34 -7.78
N LYS A 185 12.18 8.60 -8.89
CA LYS A 185 11.10 7.71 -9.34
C LYS A 185 11.69 6.31 -9.44
N LEU A 186 11.15 5.38 -8.67
CA LEU A 186 11.59 3.99 -8.63
C LEU A 186 11.04 3.27 -9.88
N ASP A 187 11.45 3.72 -11.06
CA ASP A 187 11.22 3.01 -12.31
C ASP A 187 12.19 1.82 -12.32
N THR A 188 11.62 0.64 -12.07
CA THR A 188 12.34 -0.62 -12.00
C THR A 188 12.75 -1.03 -13.41
N THR A 189 13.82 -0.46 -13.97
CA THR A 189 14.71 -1.04 -15.02
C THR A 189 15.90 -0.10 -15.27
N SER A 190 16.88 -0.09 -14.37
CA SER A 190 18.26 0.18 -14.78
C SER A 190 19.22 -0.51 -13.81
N GLN A 191 19.59 -1.74 -14.17
CA GLN A 191 20.90 -2.23 -13.75
C GLN A 191 21.93 -1.25 -14.32
N ASN A 192 22.76 -0.67 -13.46
CA ASN A 192 23.88 0.23 -13.73
C ASN A 192 23.61 1.74 -13.61
N ALA A 193 23.67 2.26 -12.38
CA ALA A 193 24.37 3.51 -12.06
C ALA A 193 24.66 3.55 -10.55
N GLY A 194 25.94 3.44 -10.16
CA GLY A 194 26.41 3.47 -8.77
C GLY A 194 26.36 4.86 -8.14
N LEU A 195 25.17 5.46 -8.06
CA LEU A 195 24.92 6.62 -7.23
C LEU A 195 24.00 6.16 -6.09
N ASP A 196 24.58 5.98 -4.90
CA ASP A 196 23.80 5.94 -3.68
C ASP A 196 22.88 7.16 -3.67
N PRO A 197 21.55 7.01 -3.54
CA PRO A 197 20.66 8.14 -3.38
C PRO A 197 21.21 9.00 -2.24
N MET A 198 21.38 10.31 -2.46
CA MET A 198 21.89 11.20 -1.42
C MET A 198 20.87 11.22 -0.27
N VAL A 199 21.14 10.44 0.79
CA VAL A 199 20.27 10.33 1.96
C VAL A 199 20.76 11.30 3.02
N PHE A 200 19.96 12.30 3.35
CA PHE A 200 20.28 13.25 4.42
C PHE A 200 19.60 12.84 5.73
N PRO A 201 20.36 12.44 6.76
CA PRO A 201 19.78 12.18 8.08
C PRO A 201 19.52 13.50 8.81
N LEU A 202 18.29 13.70 9.26
CA LEU A 202 17.87 14.83 10.07
C LEU A 202 17.48 14.34 11.48
N SER A 203 18.17 14.83 12.51
CA SER A 203 17.83 14.55 13.91
C SER A 203 16.80 15.57 14.40
N LEU A 204 15.67 15.07 14.88
CA LEU A 204 14.49 15.86 15.27
C LEU A 204 14.10 15.57 16.72
N GLN A 205 13.46 16.56 17.36
CA GLN A 205 12.74 16.31 18.61
C GLN A 205 11.50 15.44 18.33
N PRO A 206 11.05 14.61 19.27
CA PRO A 206 9.89 13.73 19.06
C PRO A 206 8.65 14.47 18.53
N ALA A 207 8.35 15.65 19.08
CA ALA A 207 7.20 16.46 18.64
C ALA A 207 7.33 16.96 17.18
N ASP A 208 8.52 17.37 16.75
CA ASP A 208 8.76 17.80 15.37
C ASP A 208 8.67 16.62 14.41
N TRP A 209 9.21 15.47 14.80
CA TRP A 209 9.11 14.22 14.04
C TRP A 209 7.66 13.79 13.85
N GLN A 210 6.84 13.88 14.89
CA GLN A 210 5.40 13.59 14.82
C GLN A 210 4.70 14.55 13.84
N ASN A 211 4.96 15.86 13.96
CA ASN A 211 4.35 16.87 13.09
C ASN A 211 4.68 16.63 11.61
N ILE A 212 5.95 16.34 11.31
CA ILE A 212 6.40 16.02 9.94
C ILE A 212 5.76 14.72 9.45
N SER A 213 5.70 13.69 10.28
CA SER A 213 5.09 12.40 9.94
C SER A 213 3.59 12.56 9.65
N ASN A 214 2.86 13.32 10.48
CA ASN A 214 1.44 13.62 10.30
C ASN A 214 1.19 14.43 9.03
N LYS A 215 2.07 15.37 8.68
CA LYS A 215 2.01 16.10 7.40
C LYS A 215 2.23 15.18 6.20
N ALA A 216 3.16 14.23 6.30
CA ALA A 216 3.38 13.24 5.25
C ALA A 216 2.14 12.33 5.08
N ILE A 217 1.54 11.85 6.17
CA ILE A 217 0.31 11.06 6.14
C ILE A 217 -0.85 11.85 5.53
N LYS A 218 -1.03 13.12 5.95
CA LYS A 218 -2.04 14.04 5.39
C LYS A 218 -1.86 14.25 3.88
N ALA A 219 -0.61 14.39 3.42
CA ALA A 219 -0.29 14.54 2.01
C ALA A 219 -0.67 13.30 1.18
N GLU A 220 -0.51 12.08 1.72
CA GLU A 220 -0.95 10.85 1.04
C GLU A 220 -2.46 10.69 0.98
N LEU A 221 -3.15 11.07 2.06
CA LEU A 221 -4.58 10.90 2.16
C LEU A 221 -5.34 11.94 1.31
N PHE A 222 -4.95 13.21 1.39
CA PHE A 222 -5.67 14.32 0.76
C PHE A 222 -4.98 14.93 -0.46
N GLY A 223 -3.73 14.53 -0.72
CA GLY A 223 -2.91 15.15 -1.76
C GLY A 223 -2.27 16.45 -1.28
N THR A 224 -1.53 17.09 -2.19
CA THR A 224 -0.94 18.42 -1.97
C THR A 224 -1.23 19.31 -3.17
N ALA A 225 -1.25 20.62 -2.97
CA ALA A 225 -1.56 21.58 -4.04
C ALA A 225 -0.59 21.50 -5.25
N HIS A 226 0.61 20.95 -5.05
CA HIS A 226 1.67 20.91 -6.07
C HIS A 226 1.95 19.50 -6.60
N SER A 227 1.30 18.47 -6.06
CA SER A 227 1.50 17.08 -6.48
C SER A 227 0.31 16.58 -7.29
N THR A 228 0.60 15.99 -8.44
CA THR A 228 -0.40 15.24 -9.24
C THR A 228 -0.50 13.78 -8.82
N ALA A 229 0.20 13.38 -7.75
CA ALA A 229 0.14 12.02 -7.24
C ALA A 229 -1.29 11.66 -6.80
N MET A 230 -1.67 10.41 -7.03
CA MET A 230 -2.97 9.89 -6.64
C MET A 230 -3.09 9.85 -5.12
N SER A 231 -3.92 10.73 -4.55
CA SER A 231 -4.25 10.67 -3.13
C SER A 231 -5.28 9.58 -2.84
N PHE A 232 -5.35 9.13 -1.60
CA PHE A 232 -6.36 8.16 -1.18
C PHE A 232 -7.79 8.68 -1.40
N ILE A 233 -8.07 9.93 -1.01
CA ILE A 233 -9.40 10.54 -1.19
C ILE A 233 -9.76 10.69 -2.67
N THR A 234 -8.81 11.07 -3.52
CA THR A 234 -9.04 11.13 -4.98
C THR A 234 -9.37 9.75 -5.53
N MET A 235 -8.67 8.71 -5.08
CA MET A 235 -8.96 7.32 -5.47
C MET A 235 -10.34 6.85 -4.99
N LEU A 236 -10.77 7.21 -3.78
CA LEU A 236 -12.14 6.94 -3.30
C LEU A 236 -13.17 7.64 -4.19
N GLN A 237 -12.95 8.90 -4.55
CA GLN A 237 -13.86 9.63 -5.45
C GLN A 237 -13.97 8.94 -6.81
N LEU A 238 -12.85 8.49 -7.39
CA LEU A 238 -12.86 7.72 -8.64
C LEU A 238 -13.68 6.44 -8.52
N MET A 239 -13.59 5.74 -7.37
CA MET A 239 -14.40 4.55 -7.13
C MET A 239 -15.89 4.89 -7.03
N GLU A 240 -16.27 5.93 -6.28
CA GLU A 240 -17.66 6.40 -6.18
C GLU A 240 -18.22 6.73 -7.57
N ASP A 241 -17.52 7.55 -8.35
CA ASP A 241 -17.94 8.00 -9.67
C ASP A 241 -18.10 6.82 -10.63
N ARG A 242 -17.13 5.89 -10.63
CA ARG A 242 -17.20 4.66 -11.43
C ARG A 242 -18.42 3.83 -11.07
N GLN A 243 -18.66 3.60 -9.77
CA GLN A 243 -19.78 2.77 -9.33
C GLN A 243 -21.12 3.45 -9.64
N HIS A 244 -21.26 4.75 -9.39
CA HIS A 244 -22.46 5.49 -9.76
C HIS A 244 -22.76 5.41 -11.26
N MET A 245 -21.75 5.59 -12.11
CA MET A 245 -21.90 5.48 -13.56
C MET A 245 -22.22 4.05 -14.02
N TRP A 246 -21.64 3.03 -13.36
CA TRP A 246 -21.96 1.63 -13.66
C TRP A 246 -23.38 1.27 -13.22
N HIS A 247 -23.87 1.77 -12.08
CA HIS A 247 -25.23 1.51 -11.60
C HIS A 247 -26.31 2.33 -12.30
N SER A 248 -26.02 3.55 -12.78
CA SER A 248 -26.97 4.37 -13.55
C SER A 248 -27.25 3.80 -14.94
N GLY A 249 -26.35 2.93 -15.41
CA GLY A 249 -26.39 2.37 -16.76
C GLY A 249 -25.96 3.31 -17.88
N GLN A 250 -25.41 4.47 -17.53
CA GLN A 250 -24.92 5.48 -18.48
C GLN A 250 -23.42 5.31 -18.83
N ALA A 251 -22.75 4.28 -18.30
CA ALA A 251 -21.36 3.98 -18.63
C ALA A 251 -21.18 3.72 -20.13
N HIS A 252 -20.40 4.56 -20.80
CA HIS A 252 -20.02 4.38 -22.20
C HIS A 252 -19.12 3.15 -22.35
N VAL A 253 -19.50 2.20 -23.21
CA VAL A 253 -18.66 1.05 -23.57
C VAL A 253 -17.91 1.38 -24.85
N PRO A 254 -16.56 1.43 -24.85
CA PRO A 254 -15.80 1.66 -26.06
C PRO A 254 -16.11 0.61 -27.15
N PRO A 255 -16.12 0.99 -28.44
CA PRO A 255 -16.29 0.03 -29.54
C PRO A 255 -15.26 -1.10 -29.46
N GLY A 256 -15.70 -2.35 -29.58
CA GLY A 256 -14.85 -3.54 -29.53
C GLY A 256 -14.75 -4.23 -28.16
N ILE A 257 -15.37 -3.70 -27.10
CA ILE A 257 -15.36 -4.29 -25.75
C ILE A 257 -16.74 -4.84 -25.37
N GLY A 258 -17.25 -5.83 -26.12
CA GLY A 258 -18.46 -6.59 -25.79
C GLY A 258 -19.75 -5.78 -25.55
N THR A 259 -20.84 -6.47 -25.20
CA THR A 259 -22.10 -5.86 -24.78
C THR A 259 -22.18 -5.84 -23.25
N ARG A 260 -22.50 -4.67 -22.67
CA ARG A 260 -22.72 -4.54 -21.23
C ARG A 260 -24.04 -5.20 -20.84
N LEU A 261 -24.00 -5.99 -19.78
CA LEU A 261 -25.21 -6.42 -19.06
C LEU A 261 -25.67 -5.28 -18.14
N PRO A 262 -26.88 -4.71 -18.35
CA PRO A 262 -27.37 -3.65 -17.49
C PRO A 262 -27.67 -4.19 -16.09
N HIS A 263 -27.05 -3.60 -15.07
CA HIS A 263 -27.46 -3.74 -13.69
C HIS A 263 -28.01 -2.39 -13.23
N GLN A 264 -29.34 -2.27 -13.13
CA GLN A 264 -30.02 -1.06 -12.65
C GLN A 264 -30.62 -1.34 -11.27
N MET A 265 -30.15 -0.63 -10.25
CA MET A 265 -30.79 -0.57 -8.95
C MET A 265 -31.54 0.75 -8.85
N HIS A 266 -32.87 0.71 -8.71
CA HIS A 266 -33.72 1.91 -8.76
C HIS A 266 -34.09 2.50 -7.39
N GLU A 267 -33.84 1.79 -6.27
CA GLU A 267 -34.48 2.16 -4.99
C GLU A 267 -33.52 2.32 -3.79
N LYS A 268 -32.29 1.79 -3.86
CA LYS A 268 -31.33 1.86 -2.74
C LYS A 268 -29.93 2.16 -3.25
N GLU A 269 -29.17 2.93 -2.46
CA GLU A 269 -27.75 3.16 -2.72
C GLU A 269 -27.03 1.80 -2.78
N PRO A 270 -26.25 1.53 -3.85
CA PRO A 270 -25.51 0.28 -3.95
C PRO A 270 -24.54 0.11 -2.78
N HIS A 271 -24.47 -1.10 -2.23
CA HIS A 271 -23.59 -1.40 -1.09
C HIS A 271 -22.13 -1.02 -1.37
N CYS A 272 -21.65 -1.25 -2.59
CA CYS A 272 -20.29 -0.88 -2.99
C CYS A 272 -20.01 0.63 -2.90
N VAL A 273 -21.01 1.48 -3.15
CA VAL A 273 -20.89 2.94 -2.99
C VAL A 273 -20.90 3.32 -1.52
N SER A 274 -21.81 2.73 -0.73
CA SER A 274 -21.93 3.00 0.70
C SER A 274 -20.64 2.70 1.47
N VAL A 275 -19.95 1.60 1.14
CA VAL A 275 -18.64 1.25 1.73
C VAL A 275 -17.59 2.32 1.48
N VAL A 276 -17.53 2.87 0.27
CA VAL A 276 -16.54 3.90 -0.09
C VAL A 276 -16.82 5.19 0.67
N LYS A 277 -18.09 5.61 0.76
CA LYS A 277 -18.51 6.78 1.56
C LYS A 277 -18.16 6.63 3.03
N HIS A 278 -18.51 5.49 3.63
CA HIS A 278 -18.17 5.22 5.03
C HIS A 278 -16.65 5.23 5.26
N THR A 279 -15.86 4.71 4.32
CA THR A 279 -14.40 4.75 4.40
C THR A 279 -13.86 6.18 4.32
N LYS A 280 -14.45 7.01 3.46
CA LYS A 280 -14.12 8.45 3.33
C LYS A 280 -14.41 9.22 4.61
N ASP A 281 -15.55 8.95 5.24
CA ASP A 281 -15.93 9.54 6.53
C ASP A 281 -14.95 9.11 7.62
N MET A 282 -14.64 7.80 7.70
CA MET A 282 -13.67 7.26 8.66
C MET A 282 -12.29 7.93 8.54
N ILE A 283 -11.76 8.10 7.32
CA ILE A 283 -10.47 8.77 7.10
C ILE A 283 -10.53 10.26 7.45
N SER A 284 -11.66 10.91 7.17
CA SER A 284 -11.85 12.32 7.54
C SER A 284 -11.80 12.50 9.06
N HIS A 285 -12.35 11.56 9.83
CA HIS A 285 -12.28 11.58 11.29
C HIS A 285 -10.90 11.22 11.84
N LEU A 286 -10.18 10.28 11.21
CA LEU A 286 -8.86 9.80 11.66
C LEU A 286 -7.84 10.92 11.90
N LEU A 287 -7.97 12.04 11.19
CA LEU A 287 -7.03 13.16 11.24
C LEU A 287 -7.59 14.44 11.87
N LEU A 288 -8.83 14.42 12.36
CA LEU A 288 -9.32 15.47 13.27
C LEU A 288 -8.69 15.32 14.66
N ASP A 289 -8.27 14.10 15.02
CA ASP A 289 -7.63 13.77 16.29
C ASP A 289 -6.10 13.98 16.28
N VAL A 290 -5.53 14.44 15.15
CA VAL A 290 -4.08 14.51 14.86
C VAL A 290 -3.66 15.88 14.32
#